data_AF-A0A350W431-F1
#
_entry.id   AF-A0A350W431-F1
#
_cell.length_a   1.000
_cell.length_b   1.000
_cell.length_c   1.000
_cell.angle_alpha   90.00
_cell.angle_beta   90.00
_cell.angle_gamma   90.00
#
_symmetry.space_group_name_H-M   'P 1'
#
loop_
_entity.id
_entity.type
_entity.pdbx_description
1 polymer ?
#
loop_
_entity_poly.entity_id
_entity_poly.type
_entity_poly.pdbx_seq_one_letter_code
_entity_poly.pdbx_strand_id
1 'polypeptide(L)'
;MVKTLYLKKNVLKVLDQRLLPSKIIYIACGNYKDVFYCIKDMAVRGAPAIGVAAGYGMYLAAIERKFGDVSDLKKYLRIAGKYLVSARPTAVNLFWAVNRISKTVHEFKGSRVDELRERIRKEADKIYYEDISINKKMGENGAKLLEKNSTLLTHCNAGALATAGWGTALGVIRTAHKQGKIKLVYVDETRPYLQGARLTSWELLQEKIPCV
;
A
#
# COMPACT_ATOMS: atom_id res chain seq x y z
N MET A 1 14.32 -7.36 0.81
CA MET A 1 13.51 -6.16 0.50
C MET A 1 12.57 -5.88 1.66
N VAL A 2 12.52 -4.64 2.14
CA VAL A 2 11.56 -4.23 3.18
C VAL A 2 10.13 -4.31 2.64
N LYS A 3 9.16 -4.58 3.51
CA LYS A 3 7.73 -4.51 3.15
C LYS A 3 7.22 -3.11 3.46
N THR A 4 6.42 -2.54 2.56
CA THR A 4 5.74 -1.24 2.78
C THR A 4 4.83 -1.30 4.01
N LEU A 5 4.07 -2.38 4.11
CA LEU A 5 3.23 -2.68 5.26
C LEU A 5 2.99 -4.19 5.36
N TYR A 6 2.64 -4.67 6.56
CA TYR A 6 2.17 -6.05 6.76
C TYR A 6 1.40 -6.17 8.07
N LEU A 7 0.40 -7.04 8.11
CA LEU A 7 -0.35 -7.34 9.33
C LEU A 7 0.37 -8.44 10.14
N LYS A 8 0.58 -8.21 11.45
CA LYS A 8 1.15 -9.21 12.37
C LYS A 8 0.40 -9.18 13.69
N LYS A 9 -0.20 -10.30 14.09
CA LYS A 9 -0.98 -10.42 15.35
C LYS A 9 -1.98 -9.26 15.54
N ASN A 10 -2.78 -8.97 14.51
CA ASN A 10 -3.79 -7.90 14.52
C ASN A 10 -3.23 -6.47 14.70
N VAL A 11 -1.94 -6.27 14.46
CA VAL A 11 -1.30 -4.96 14.41
C VAL A 11 -0.76 -4.77 13.00
N LEU A 12 -1.17 -3.68 12.33
CA LEU A 12 -0.61 -3.33 11.03
C LEU A 12 0.74 -2.66 11.26
N LYS A 13 1.80 -3.23 10.70
CA LYS A 13 3.13 -2.64 10.68
C LYS A 13 3.26 -1.84 9.39
N VAL A 14 3.50 -0.54 9.51
CA VAL A 14 3.67 0.39 8.38
C VAL A 14 5.08 0.93 8.40
N LEU A 15 5.82 0.79 7.30
CA LEU A 15 7.15 1.37 7.17
C LEU A 15 7.03 2.89 7.16
N ASP A 16 7.74 3.58 8.05
CA ASP A 16 7.78 5.04 8.07
C ASP A 16 8.69 5.56 6.95
N GLN A 17 8.09 5.80 5.78
CA GLN A 17 8.83 6.25 4.60
C GLN A 17 9.44 7.65 4.79
N ARG A 18 9.01 8.42 5.79
CA ARG A 18 9.56 9.74 6.09
C ARG A 18 10.98 9.66 6.66
N LEU A 19 11.38 8.50 7.16
CA LEU A 19 12.70 8.28 7.75
C LEU A 19 13.68 7.61 6.78
N LEU A 20 13.19 7.18 5.61
CA LEU A 20 14.06 6.72 4.53
C LEU A 20 14.77 7.92 3.86
N PRO A 21 16.03 7.73 3.41
CA PRO A 21 16.78 6.46 3.40
C PRO A 21 17.53 6.14 4.71
N SER A 22 17.57 7.06 5.68
CA SER A 22 18.46 6.99 6.84
C SER A 22 18.10 5.90 7.85
N LYS A 23 16.82 5.60 8.06
CA LYS A 23 16.36 4.60 9.04
C LYS A 23 15.18 3.79 8.51
N ILE A 24 15.20 2.49 8.83
CA ILE A 24 14.09 1.56 8.56
C ILE A 24 13.34 1.35 9.88
N ILE A 25 12.20 2.03 10.04
CA ILE A 25 11.37 1.94 11.26
C ILE A 25 9.93 1.62 10.86
N TYR A 26 9.30 0.73 11.62
CA TYR A 26 7.89 0.36 11.42
C TYR A 26 7.02 0.94 12.53
N ILE A 27 6.01 1.73 12.14
CA ILE A 27 4.92 2.18 13.00
C ILE A 27 3.99 1.00 13.26
N ALA A 28 3.60 0.83 14.51
CA ALA A 28 2.65 -0.19 14.94
C ALA A 28 1.25 0.42 15.05
N CYS A 29 0.36 0.08 14.12
CA CYS A 29 -1.03 0.54 14.14
C CYS A 29 -1.92 -0.53 14.77
N GLY A 30 -2.46 -0.23 15.95
CA GLY A 30 -3.41 -1.10 16.67
C GLY A 30 -4.87 -0.77 16.35
N ASN A 31 -5.14 0.42 15.82
CA ASN A 31 -6.48 0.88 15.47
C ASN A 31 -6.50 1.63 14.12
N TYR A 32 -7.69 1.98 13.63
CA TYR A 32 -7.85 2.68 12.36
C TYR A 32 -7.38 4.15 12.39
N LYS A 33 -7.32 4.79 13.57
CA LYS A 33 -6.80 6.16 13.72
C LYS A 33 -5.29 6.19 13.55
N ASP A 34 -4.57 5.20 14.05
CA ASP A 34 -3.12 5.06 13.80
C ASP A 34 -2.84 4.96 12.29
N VAL A 35 -3.67 4.17 11.57
CA VAL A 35 -3.60 4.05 10.11
C VAL A 35 -3.92 5.38 9.42
N PHE A 36 -4.96 6.09 9.90
CA PHE A 36 -5.30 7.43 9.41
C PHE A 36 -4.09 8.39 9.49
N TYR A 37 -3.39 8.45 10.64
CA TYR A 37 -2.22 9.30 10.79
C TYR A 37 -1.06 8.85 9.90
N CYS A 38 -0.86 7.54 9.73
CA CYS A 38 0.14 7.05 8.78
C CYS A 38 -0.13 7.54 7.34
N ILE A 39 -1.41 7.59 6.92
CA ILE A 39 -1.82 8.06 5.59
C ILE A 39 -1.71 9.58 5.50
N LYS A 40 -2.26 10.30 6.49
CA LYS A 40 -2.33 11.77 6.54
C LYS A 40 -0.95 12.38 6.57
N ASP A 41 -0.06 11.87 7.42
CA ASP A 41 1.28 12.40 7.62
C ASP A 41 2.29 11.84 6.61
N MET A 42 1.81 11.04 5.64
CA MET A 42 2.61 10.43 4.58
C MET A 42 3.70 9.46 5.08
N ALA A 43 3.52 8.84 6.25
CA ALA A 43 4.34 7.70 6.65
C ALA A 43 4.15 6.53 5.67
N VAL A 44 2.90 6.28 5.23
CA VAL A 44 2.57 5.47 4.05
C VAL A 44 2.10 6.37 2.92
N ARG A 45 2.59 6.09 1.71
CA ARG A 45 2.28 6.87 0.52
C ARG A 45 2.37 5.99 -0.73
N GLY A 46 1.89 6.53 -1.85
CA GLY A 46 1.65 5.77 -3.08
C GLY A 46 0.20 5.28 -3.10
N ALA A 47 -0.49 5.49 -4.23
CA ALA A 47 -1.93 5.30 -4.28
C ALA A 47 -2.33 3.86 -3.89
N PRO A 48 -1.68 2.80 -4.40
CA PRO A 48 -2.03 1.44 -3.99
C PRO A 48 -1.71 1.14 -2.53
N ALA A 49 -0.54 1.55 -2.01
CA ALA A 49 -0.20 1.36 -0.60
C ALA A 49 -1.19 2.05 0.36
N ILE A 50 -1.65 3.25 0.02
CA ILE A 50 -2.69 3.97 0.78
C ILE A 50 -4.00 3.17 0.79
N GLY A 51 -4.43 2.65 -0.36
CA GLY A 51 -5.64 1.82 -0.44
C GLY A 51 -5.53 0.55 0.41
N VAL A 52 -4.40 -0.14 0.33
CA VAL A 52 -4.14 -1.36 1.11
C VAL A 52 -4.10 -1.05 2.61
N ALA A 53 -3.42 0.04 3.01
CA ALA A 53 -3.40 0.49 4.41
C ALA A 53 -4.82 0.77 4.91
N ALA A 54 -5.65 1.44 4.12
CA ALA A 54 -7.03 1.74 4.49
C ALA A 54 -7.94 0.50 4.57
N GLY A 55 -7.74 -0.49 3.70
CA GLY A 55 -8.41 -1.79 3.80
C GLY A 55 -8.13 -2.46 5.15
N TYR A 56 -6.86 -2.48 5.56
CA TYR A 56 -6.49 -2.94 6.90
C TYR A 56 -6.97 -1.99 8.02
N GLY A 57 -7.04 -0.69 7.79
CA GLY A 57 -7.63 0.26 8.73
C GLY A 57 -9.09 -0.07 9.05
N MET A 58 -9.89 -0.42 8.04
CA MET A 58 -11.27 -0.89 8.25
C MET A 58 -11.31 -2.21 9.04
N TYR A 59 -10.38 -3.13 8.80
CA TYR A 59 -10.26 -4.35 9.60
C TYR A 59 -9.91 -4.04 11.06
N LEU A 60 -8.95 -3.15 11.32
CA LEU A 60 -8.59 -2.74 12.67
C LEU A 60 -9.78 -2.10 13.40
N ALA A 61 -10.57 -1.26 12.71
CA ALA A 61 -11.81 -0.71 13.27
C ALA A 61 -12.81 -1.80 13.69
N ALA A 62 -12.87 -2.91 12.96
CA ALA A 62 -13.77 -4.02 13.27
C ALA A 62 -13.36 -4.79 14.54
N ILE A 63 -12.09 -4.72 14.95
CA ILE A 63 -11.54 -5.53 16.04
C ILE A 63 -11.07 -4.72 17.25
N GLU A 64 -10.98 -3.39 17.17
CA GLU A 64 -10.42 -2.54 18.24
C GLU A 64 -11.28 -2.48 19.51
N ARG A 65 -12.55 -2.89 19.43
CA ARG A 65 -13.48 -2.92 20.56
C ARG A 65 -14.50 -4.06 20.44
N LYS A 66 -15.23 -4.31 21.52
CA LYS A 66 -16.39 -5.22 21.53
C LYS A 66 -17.61 -4.52 20.92
N PHE A 67 -18.42 -5.28 20.19
CA PHE A 67 -19.68 -4.83 19.61
C PHE A 67 -20.78 -5.78 20.08
N GLY A 68 -21.96 -5.24 20.41
CA GLY A 68 -23.08 -6.05 20.90
C GLY A 68 -23.68 -6.92 19.81
N ASP A 69 -23.77 -6.39 18.59
CA ASP A 69 -24.33 -7.08 17.43
C ASP A 69 -23.69 -6.60 16.11
N VAL A 70 -24.10 -7.23 15.01
CA VAL A 70 -23.65 -6.89 13.65
C VAL A 70 -24.07 -5.48 13.24
N SER A 71 -25.23 -4.99 13.68
CA SER A 71 -25.74 -3.67 13.33
C SER A 71 -24.88 -2.56 13.93
N ASP A 72 -24.47 -2.68 15.19
CA ASP A 72 -23.54 -1.77 15.87
C ASP A 72 -22.18 -1.74 15.16
N LEU A 73 -21.62 -2.91 14.84
CA LEU A 73 -20.37 -2.99 14.06
C LEU A 73 -20.51 -2.30 12.69
N LYS A 74 -21.59 -2.54 11.95
CA LYS A 74 -21.85 -1.88 10.65
C LYS A 74 -21.92 -0.35 10.79
N LYS A 75 -22.60 0.17 11.80
CA LYS A 75 -22.69 1.62 12.08
C LYS A 75 -21.32 2.21 12.37
N TYR A 76 -20.52 1.51 13.18
CA TYR A 76 -19.18 1.97 13.54
C TYR A 76 -18.22 1.97 12.36
N LEU A 77 -18.23 0.93 11.52
CA LEU A 77 -17.42 0.86 10.31
C LEU A 77 -17.73 1.98 9.33
N ARG A 78 -18.99 2.43 9.24
CA ARG A 78 -19.36 3.60 8.45
C ARG A 78 -18.70 4.89 8.95
N ILE A 79 -18.56 5.05 10.26
CA ILE A 79 -17.87 6.20 10.87
C ILE A 79 -16.36 6.09 10.63
N ALA A 80 -15.77 4.92 10.89
CA ALA A 80 -14.35 4.67 10.66
C ALA A 80 -13.95 4.88 9.20
N GLY A 81 -14.76 4.41 8.25
CA GLY A 81 -14.54 4.60 6.81
C GLY A 81 -14.54 6.07 6.41
N LYS A 82 -15.51 6.87 6.87
CA LYS A 82 -15.53 8.32 6.63
C LYS A 82 -14.30 9.01 7.21
N TYR A 83 -13.88 8.61 8.41
CA TYR A 83 -12.68 9.15 9.05
C TYR A 83 -11.41 8.82 8.25
N LEU A 84 -11.20 7.55 7.87
CA LEU A 84 -10.06 7.12 7.04
C LEU A 84 -9.98 7.90 5.73
N VAL A 85 -11.11 8.03 5.04
CA VAL A 85 -11.21 8.78 3.76
C VAL A 85 -10.80 10.25 3.93
N SER A 86 -11.11 10.87 5.07
CA SER A 86 -10.74 12.26 5.34
C SER A 86 -9.24 12.49 5.49
N ALA A 87 -8.41 11.44 5.60
CA ALA A 87 -6.96 11.56 5.70
C ALA A 87 -6.38 12.28 4.47
N ARG A 88 -6.88 11.92 3.28
CA ARG A 88 -6.46 12.46 1.97
C ARG A 88 -7.64 12.43 0.98
N PRO A 89 -8.51 13.45 0.96
CA PRO A 89 -9.77 13.47 0.21
C PRO A 89 -9.67 13.34 -1.32
N THR A 90 -8.47 13.39 -1.88
CA THR A 90 -8.21 13.20 -3.33
C THR A 90 -7.61 11.84 -3.67
N ALA A 91 -7.29 11.00 -2.67
CA ALA A 91 -6.63 9.71 -2.89
C ALA A 91 -7.64 8.65 -3.37
N VAL A 92 -7.87 8.52 -4.67
CA VAL A 92 -8.88 7.60 -5.24
C VAL A 92 -8.77 6.16 -4.71
N ASN A 93 -7.57 5.60 -4.58
CA ASN A 93 -7.38 4.24 -4.05
C ASN A 93 -7.79 4.09 -2.57
N LEU A 94 -7.74 5.16 -1.78
CA LEU A 94 -8.28 5.21 -0.41
C LEU A 94 -9.79 4.99 -0.43
N PHE A 95 -10.50 5.78 -1.23
CA PHE A 95 -11.96 5.65 -1.40
C PHE A 95 -12.33 4.27 -1.95
N TRP A 96 -11.63 3.80 -2.98
CA TRP A 96 -11.87 2.49 -3.57
C TRP A 96 -11.77 1.37 -2.52
N ALA A 97 -10.70 1.35 -1.72
CA ALA A 97 -10.51 0.31 -0.72
C ALA A 97 -11.58 0.37 0.40
N VAL A 98 -11.88 1.56 0.90
CA VAL A 98 -12.92 1.76 1.94
C VAL A 98 -14.30 1.37 1.39
N ASN A 99 -14.63 1.74 0.15
CA ASN A 99 -15.89 1.37 -0.49
C ASN A 99 -15.99 -0.14 -0.74
N ARG A 100 -14.89 -0.78 -1.14
CA ARG A 100 -14.82 -2.22 -1.34
C ARG A 100 -15.09 -3.00 -0.05
N ILE A 101 -14.45 -2.61 1.06
CA ILE A 101 -14.76 -3.20 2.38
C ILE A 101 -16.20 -2.88 2.80
N SER A 102 -16.67 -1.65 2.58
CA SER A 102 -18.04 -1.25 2.92
C SER A 102 -19.09 -2.06 2.16
N LYS A 103 -18.83 -2.41 0.89
CA LYS A 103 -19.67 -3.31 0.09
C LYS A 103 -19.71 -4.71 0.71
N THR A 104 -18.56 -5.27 1.07
CA THR A 104 -18.46 -6.56 1.78
C THR A 104 -19.25 -6.57 3.08
N VAL A 105 -19.22 -5.47 3.83
CA VAL A 105 -19.98 -5.27 5.07
C VAL A 105 -21.48 -5.18 4.80
N HIS A 106 -21.89 -4.46 3.76
CA HIS A 106 -23.29 -4.31 3.39
C HIS A 106 -23.92 -5.64 2.97
N GLU A 107 -23.20 -6.42 2.13
CA GLU A 107 -23.64 -7.72 1.61
C GLU A 107 -23.60 -8.86 2.65
N PHE A 108 -23.08 -8.61 3.84
CA PHE A 108 -23.04 -9.61 4.90
C PHE A 108 -24.44 -9.85 5.51
N LYS A 109 -24.93 -11.09 5.36
CA LYS A 109 -26.25 -11.57 5.82
C LYS A 109 -26.21 -12.38 7.13
N GLY A 110 -25.02 -12.64 7.69
CA GLY A 110 -24.88 -13.38 8.95
C GLY A 110 -25.26 -12.53 10.18
N SER A 111 -25.38 -13.20 11.32
CA SER A 111 -25.78 -12.58 12.60
C SER A 111 -24.64 -12.47 13.61
N ARG A 112 -23.48 -13.08 13.35
CA ARG A 112 -22.34 -13.11 14.27
C ARG A 112 -21.30 -12.04 13.92
N VAL A 113 -20.90 -11.27 14.93
CA VAL A 113 -19.86 -10.22 14.80
C VAL A 113 -18.53 -10.80 14.30
N ASP A 114 -18.13 -11.97 14.81
CA ASP A 114 -16.85 -12.58 14.43
C ASP A 114 -16.82 -13.07 12.99
N GLU A 115 -17.95 -13.52 12.44
CA GLU A 115 -18.06 -13.87 11.02
C GLU A 115 -17.86 -12.63 10.13
N LEU A 116 -18.44 -11.49 10.51
CA LEU A 116 -18.23 -10.24 9.79
C LEU A 116 -16.77 -9.76 9.88
N ARG A 117 -16.15 -9.84 11.07
CA ARG A 117 -14.72 -9.52 11.24
C ARG A 117 -13.82 -10.36 10.34
N GLU A 118 -14.07 -11.67 10.29
CA GLU A 118 -13.30 -12.57 9.44
C GLU A 118 -13.52 -12.26 7.96
N ARG A 119 -14.74 -11.95 7.55
CA ARG A 119 -15.03 -11.55 6.17
C ARG A 119 -14.33 -10.23 5.78
N ILE A 120 -14.29 -9.25 6.69
CA ILE A 120 -13.55 -7.99 6.49
C ILE A 120 -12.05 -8.27 6.39
N ARG A 121 -11.51 -9.12 7.26
CA ARG A 121 -10.09 -9.51 7.23
C ARG A 121 -9.71 -10.12 5.88
N LYS A 122 -10.47 -11.12 5.43
CA LYS A 122 -10.25 -11.79 4.14
C LYS A 122 -10.29 -10.80 2.98
N GLU A 123 -11.19 -9.83 2.99
CA GLU A 123 -11.26 -8.83 1.94
C GLU A 123 -10.08 -7.84 1.99
N ALA A 124 -9.63 -7.44 3.18
CA ALA A 124 -8.42 -6.61 3.34
C ALA A 124 -7.16 -7.35 2.85
N ASP A 125 -7.02 -8.63 3.20
CA ASP A 125 -5.95 -9.49 2.70
C ASP A 125 -6.03 -9.64 1.17
N LYS A 126 -7.24 -9.80 0.62
CA LYS A 126 -7.46 -9.87 -0.82
C LYS A 126 -7.01 -8.61 -1.54
N ILE A 127 -7.31 -7.42 -1.02
CA ILE A 127 -6.81 -6.14 -1.54
C ILE A 127 -5.26 -6.12 -1.56
N TYR A 128 -4.62 -6.57 -0.47
CA TYR A 128 -3.15 -6.64 -0.38
C TYR A 128 -2.55 -7.59 -1.44
N TYR A 129 -3.07 -8.81 -1.54
CA TYR A 129 -2.52 -9.82 -2.45
C TYR A 129 -2.82 -9.54 -3.92
N GLU A 130 -3.99 -8.99 -4.23
CA GLU A 130 -4.33 -8.57 -5.59
C GLU A 130 -3.40 -7.46 -6.09
N ASP A 131 -3.07 -6.46 -5.26
CA ASP A 131 -2.13 -5.42 -5.64
C ASP A 131 -0.75 -6.00 -6.01
N ILE A 132 -0.21 -6.91 -5.20
CA ILE A 132 1.06 -7.60 -5.50
C ILE A 132 0.97 -8.35 -6.84
N SER A 133 -0.12 -9.08 -7.05
CA SER A 133 -0.33 -9.87 -8.28
C SER A 133 -0.44 -8.97 -9.51
N ILE A 134 -1.20 -7.88 -9.44
CA ILE A 134 -1.37 -6.92 -10.54
C ILE A 134 -0.04 -6.25 -10.86
N ASN A 135 0.72 -5.83 -9.85
CA ASN A 135 2.01 -5.18 -10.04
C ASN A 135 3.06 -6.10 -10.67
N LYS A 136 3.09 -7.39 -10.29
CA LYS A 136 3.95 -8.38 -10.95
C LYS A 136 3.59 -8.56 -12.43
N LYS A 137 2.31 -8.75 -12.74
CA LYS A 137 1.83 -8.86 -14.12
C LYS A 137 2.10 -7.60 -14.94
N MET A 138 1.93 -6.42 -14.34
CA MET A 138 2.28 -5.15 -14.96
C MET A 138 3.78 -5.09 -15.27
N GLY A 139 4.62 -5.50 -14.33
CA GLY A 139 6.06 -5.59 -14.52
C GLY A 139 6.45 -6.52 -15.67
N GLU A 140 5.85 -7.72 -15.73
CA GLU A 140 6.04 -8.69 -16.81
C GLU A 140 5.62 -8.16 -18.18
N ASN A 141 4.44 -7.52 -18.25
CA ASN A 141 3.94 -6.97 -19.51
C ASN A 141 4.76 -5.76 -19.96
N GLY A 142 5.10 -4.84 -19.07
CA GLY A 142 5.93 -3.68 -19.41
C GLY A 142 7.34 -4.06 -19.82
N ALA A 143 7.94 -5.08 -19.18
CA ALA A 143 9.29 -5.53 -19.53
C ALA A 143 9.39 -6.13 -20.95
N LYS A 144 8.27 -6.56 -21.55
CA LYS A 144 8.23 -7.00 -22.96
C LYS A 144 8.45 -5.84 -23.93
N LEU A 145 8.13 -4.61 -23.54
CA LEU A 145 8.31 -3.41 -24.36
C LEU A 145 9.76 -2.91 -24.36
N LEU A 146 10.63 -3.50 -23.53
CA LEU A 146 12.01 -3.08 -23.36
C LEU A 146 12.97 -4.04 -24.05
N GLU A 147 13.99 -3.45 -24.67
CA GLU A 147 15.09 -4.17 -25.33
C GLU A 147 16.31 -4.28 -24.42
N LYS A 148 17.29 -5.10 -24.82
CA LYS A 148 18.57 -5.20 -24.10
C LYS A 148 19.28 -3.84 -24.10
N ASN A 149 19.95 -3.51 -23.00
CA ASN A 149 20.65 -2.24 -22.80
C ASN A 149 19.75 -0.99 -22.80
N SER A 150 18.46 -1.15 -22.47
CA SER A 150 17.52 -0.03 -22.31
C SER A 150 18.00 0.96 -21.24
N THR A 151 17.94 2.25 -21.56
CA THR A 151 18.12 3.35 -20.60
C THR A 151 16.79 4.03 -20.37
N LEU A 152 16.37 4.13 -19.12
CA LEU A 152 15.04 4.60 -18.74
C LEU A 152 15.13 5.87 -17.91
N LEU A 153 14.09 6.69 -17.96
CA LEU A 153 13.87 7.81 -17.04
C LEU A 153 12.64 7.49 -16.20
N THR A 154 12.71 7.78 -14.89
CA THR A 154 11.56 7.66 -14.01
C THR A 154 11.43 8.88 -13.10
N HIS A 155 10.20 9.20 -12.73
CA HIS A 155 9.85 10.35 -11.92
C HIS A 155 9.02 9.91 -10.71
N CYS A 156 9.23 10.56 -9.57
CA CYS A 156 8.61 10.22 -8.29
C CYS A 156 9.03 8.83 -7.78
N ASN A 157 8.16 8.18 -7.00
CA ASN A 157 8.35 6.83 -6.51
C ASN A 157 7.10 5.99 -6.81
N ALA A 158 7.25 5.06 -7.74
CA ALA A 158 6.24 4.10 -8.18
C ALA A 158 6.72 2.66 -7.95
N GLY A 159 7.44 2.47 -6.83
CA GLY A 159 8.12 1.23 -6.43
C GLY A 159 7.32 0.34 -5.51
N ALA A 160 8.02 -0.63 -4.91
CA ALA A 160 7.46 -1.51 -3.91
C ALA A 160 6.97 -0.68 -2.72
N LEU A 161 7.71 0.38 -2.36
CA LEU A 161 7.32 1.34 -1.31
C LEU A 161 5.99 2.07 -1.59
N ALA A 162 5.63 2.27 -2.86
CA ALA A 162 4.37 2.94 -3.24
C ALA A 162 3.17 1.98 -3.33
N THR A 163 3.39 0.68 -3.13
CA THR A 163 2.43 -0.41 -3.32
C THR A 163 2.46 -1.39 -2.15
N ALA A 164 1.66 -2.46 -2.18
CA ALA A 164 1.82 -3.60 -1.25
C ALA A 164 3.11 -4.40 -1.53
N GLY A 165 3.73 -4.17 -2.69
CA GLY A 165 5.01 -4.73 -3.08
C GLY A 165 5.18 -4.71 -4.60
N TRP A 166 6.42 -4.95 -5.04
CA TRP A 166 6.86 -4.95 -6.43
C TRP A 166 6.85 -3.60 -7.14
N GLY A 167 5.78 -2.82 -7.04
CA GLY A 167 5.63 -1.52 -7.70
C GLY A 167 5.07 -1.59 -9.11
N THR A 168 4.72 -0.42 -9.65
CA THR A 168 4.15 -0.27 -11.00
C THR A 168 5.27 0.02 -12.00
N ALA A 169 5.63 1.29 -12.21
CA ALA A 169 6.70 1.66 -13.14
C ALA A 169 8.06 1.07 -12.72
N LEU A 170 8.42 1.14 -11.43
CA LEU A 170 9.63 0.49 -10.93
C LEU A 170 9.47 -1.04 -10.89
N GLY A 171 8.24 -1.57 -10.88
CA GLY A 171 7.99 -3.00 -11.07
C GLY A 171 8.38 -3.47 -12.47
N VAL A 172 8.12 -2.66 -13.50
CA VAL A 172 8.62 -2.89 -14.88
C VAL A 172 10.14 -2.85 -14.91
N ILE A 173 10.76 -1.83 -14.31
CA ILE A 173 12.22 -1.69 -14.22
C ILE A 173 12.85 -2.91 -13.53
N ARG A 174 12.29 -3.34 -12.39
CA ARG A 174 12.74 -4.54 -11.66
C ARG A 174 12.66 -5.80 -12.51
N THR A 175 11.52 -6.03 -13.16
CA THR A 175 11.35 -7.20 -14.01
C THR A 175 12.34 -7.19 -15.16
N ALA A 176 12.49 -6.05 -15.84
CA ALA A 176 13.43 -5.91 -16.95
C ALA A 176 14.90 -6.03 -16.50
N HIS A 177 15.25 -5.53 -15.31
CA HIS A 177 16.59 -5.70 -14.76
C HIS A 177 16.91 -7.18 -14.48
N LYS A 178 15.96 -7.92 -13.89
CA LYS A 178 16.09 -9.38 -13.70
C LYS A 178 16.24 -10.14 -15.02
N GLN A 179 15.73 -9.60 -16.12
CA GLN A 179 15.90 -10.13 -17.47
C GLN A 179 17.18 -9.65 -18.18
N GLY A 180 18.06 -8.90 -17.49
CA GLY A 180 19.31 -8.39 -18.06
C GLY A 180 19.12 -7.29 -19.11
N LYS A 181 17.98 -6.60 -19.10
CA LYS A 181 17.64 -5.60 -20.12
C LYS A 181 18.04 -4.16 -19.77
N ILE A 182 18.28 -3.86 -18.49
CA ILE A 182 18.51 -2.49 -18.02
C ILE A 182 19.99 -2.14 -18.05
N LYS A 183 20.33 -1.08 -18.80
CA LYS A 183 21.65 -0.44 -18.78
C LYS A 183 21.75 0.58 -17.65
N LEU A 184 20.78 1.49 -17.57
CA LEU A 184 20.76 2.60 -16.61
C LEU A 184 19.33 3.11 -16.40
N VAL A 185 19.03 3.60 -15.20
CA VAL A 185 17.80 4.32 -14.87
C VAL A 185 18.15 5.71 -14.36
N TYR A 186 17.71 6.76 -15.05
CA TYR A 186 17.73 8.13 -14.55
C TYR A 186 16.57 8.33 -13.57
N VAL A 187 16.87 8.88 -12.40
CA VAL A 187 15.90 9.11 -11.32
C VAL A 187 15.81 10.61 -11.03
N ASP A 188 14.72 11.24 -11.44
CA ASP A 188 14.47 12.64 -11.09
C ASP A 188 14.28 12.80 -9.58
N GLU A 189 14.91 13.79 -8.93
CA GLU A 189 14.84 13.96 -7.47
C GLU A 189 13.40 14.08 -6.94
N THR A 190 12.49 14.67 -7.74
CA THR A 190 11.06 14.86 -7.46
C THR A 190 10.76 15.81 -6.28
N ARG A 191 10.98 17.12 -6.47
CA ARG A 191 10.61 18.15 -5.47
C ARG A 191 9.09 18.24 -5.24
N PRO A 192 8.65 18.73 -4.06
CA PRO A 192 9.47 19.14 -2.91
C PRO A 192 9.79 18.00 -1.92
N TYR A 193 9.12 16.85 -2.02
CA TYR A 193 9.23 15.75 -1.05
C TYR A 193 10.42 14.80 -1.32
N LEU A 194 11.09 14.97 -2.45
CA LEU A 194 12.31 14.27 -2.84
C LEU A 194 12.13 12.75 -2.96
N GLN A 195 11.01 12.32 -3.52
CA GLN A 195 10.66 10.90 -3.66
C GLN A 195 11.69 10.12 -4.45
N GLY A 196 12.16 10.69 -5.56
CA GLY A 196 13.12 10.02 -6.41
C GLY A 196 14.42 9.81 -5.65
N ALA A 197 14.98 10.89 -5.14
CA ALA A 197 16.24 10.87 -4.40
C ALA A 197 16.19 9.99 -3.13
N ARG A 198 15.08 10.06 -2.37
CA ARG A 198 14.98 9.39 -1.05
C ARG A 198 14.47 7.96 -1.10
N LEU A 199 13.54 7.67 -2.01
CA LEU A 199 12.81 6.40 -2.03
C LEU A 199 13.16 5.58 -3.27
N THR A 200 13.07 6.16 -4.47
CA THR A 200 13.36 5.42 -5.72
C THR A 200 14.82 5.02 -5.79
N SER A 201 15.76 5.95 -5.65
CA SER A 201 17.19 5.63 -5.67
C SER A 201 17.54 4.63 -4.57
N TRP A 202 16.97 4.79 -3.37
CA TRP A 202 17.15 3.83 -2.28
C TRP A 202 16.68 2.42 -2.66
N GLU A 203 15.47 2.26 -3.19
CA GLU A 203 14.95 0.95 -3.62
C GLU A 203 15.81 0.31 -4.72
N LEU A 204 16.21 1.08 -5.73
CA LEU A 204 17.01 0.59 -6.86
C LEU A 204 18.41 0.15 -6.39
N LEU A 205 19.06 0.92 -5.51
CA LEU A 205 20.35 0.58 -4.93
C LEU A 205 20.30 -0.70 -4.08
N GLN A 206 19.23 -0.89 -3.28
CA GLN A 206 19.05 -2.12 -2.50
C GLN A 206 18.94 -3.37 -3.39
N GLU A 207 18.44 -3.22 -4.61
CA GLU A 207 18.29 -4.30 -5.59
C GLU A 207 19.43 -4.36 -6.62
N LYS A 208 20.47 -3.52 -6.45
CA LYS A 208 21.61 -3.39 -7.37
C LYS A 208 21.20 -3.06 -8.82
N ILE A 209 20.10 -2.33 -8.98
CA ILE A 209 19.66 -1.82 -10.28
C ILE A 209 20.49 -0.56 -10.59
N PRO A 210 21.21 -0.48 -11.73
CA PRO A 210 22.02 0.69 -12.06
C PRO A 210 21.14 1.95 -12.21
N CYS A 211 21.39 2.96 -11.39
CA CYS A 211 20.67 4.22 -11.44
C CYS A 211 21.55 5.43 -11.13
N VAL A 212 21.14 6.60 -11.64
CA VAL A 212 21.72 7.91 -11.34
C VAL A 212 20.63 8.93 -11.05
#